data_AF-A0A930VZQ0-F1
#
_entry.id   AF-A0A930VZQ0-F1
#
_cell.length_a   1.000
_cell.length_b   1.000
_cell.length_c   1.000
_cell.angle_alpha   90.00
_cell.angle_beta   90.00
_cell.angle_gamma   90.00
#
_symmetry.space_group_name_H-M   'P 1'
#
loop_
_entity.id
_entity.type
_entity.pdbx_description
1 polymer ?
#
loop_
_entity_poly.entity_id
_entity_poly.type
_entity_poly.pdbx_seq_one_letter_code
_entity_poly.pdbx_strand_id
1 'polypeptide(L)'
;NLRIIPIELGGERWGLQYSPYAYFTEHCIAMSAHHRLMHIDRSALECLFDFVDFLPHYFVGSNADLPIVGGSILSHDHFQGGAHEFPLMKADVSETFGFPKYPDVKGEILTWPLSVVRLTSSNKKALLDASDHTIATWRAYSDASVGIIAHSADGTPHNTVTPVVRRVNSHYEVYLILRCNITSDEHPLGVFHPHAEYHHIKKENIGLIEAMGLAILPPRLAKELHAVGKALLSAVETNDEEALNAALLAAPETISHASWAIGLFRRRKQDIAQNPGHIEEILHDEVGKVFGHVLEDAGVFKWDTAGREGQRRFIEVLLTS
;
A
#
# COMPACT_ATOMS: atom_id res chain seq x y z
N ASN A 1 21.51 -19.75 -3.26
CA ASN A 1 22.52 -18.90 -2.61
C ASN A 1 22.05 -17.46 -2.62
N LEU A 2 21.58 -16.96 -1.47
CA LEU A 2 21.43 -15.52 -1.27
C LEU A 2 22.83 -14.95 -1.06
N ARG A 3 23.21 -13.95 -1.85
CA ARG A 3 24.48 -13.23 -1.72
C ARG A 3 24.17 -11.84 -1.21
N ILE A 4 24.83 -11.44 -0.13
CA ILE A 4 24.72 -10.10 0.42
C ILE A 4 25.90 -9.29 -0.10
N ILE A 5 25.60 -8.17 -0.75
CA ILE A 5 26.57 -7.22 -1.29
C ILE A 5 26.62 -6.03 -0.32
N PRO A 6 27.80 -5.68 0.23
CA PRO A 6 27.92 -4.49 1.07
C PRO A 6 27.71 -3.22 0.24
N ILE A 7 26.89 -2.31 0.73
CA ILE A 7 26.69 -0.96 0.19
C ILE A 7 26.79 0.05 1.34
N GLU A 8 26.88 1.34 1.01
CA GLU A 8 26.90 2.45 1.96
C GLU A 8 25.69 3.35 1.74
N LEU A 9 24.91 3.60 2.78
CA LEU A 9 23.73 4.48 2.76
C LEU A 9 23.75 5.33 4.04
N GLY A 10 23.56 6.64 3.94
CA GLY A 10 23.59 7.53 5.10
C GLY A 10 24.93 7.53 5.85
N GLY A 11 26.03 7.21 5.16
CA GLY A 11 27.36 7.04 5.78
C GLY A 11 27.52 5.78 6.65
N GLU A 12 26.56 4.86 6.61
CA GLU A 12 26.61 3.59 7.33
C GLU A 12 26.67 2.39 6.38
N ARG A 13 27.10 1.23 6.91
CA ARG A 13 27.14 -0.02 6.14
C ARG A 13 25.78 -0.69 6.09
N TRP A 14 25.37 -1.09 4.89
CA TRP A 14 24.16 -1.86 4.63
C TRP A 14 24.48 -3.12 3.80
N GLY A 15 23.59 -4.09 3.85
CA GLY A 15 23.64 -5.29 3.02
C GLY A 15 22.53 -5.30 1.98
N LEU A 16 22.88 -5.36 0.70
CA LEU A 16 21.94 -5.53 -0.40
C LEU A 16 21.86 -6.99 -0.81
N GLN A 17 20.66 -7.53 -0.93
CA GLN A 17 20.42 -8.85 -1.50
C GLN A 17 19.15 -8.87 -2.35
N TYR A 18 19.05 -9.81 -3.29
CA TYR A 18 17.75 -10.10 -3.90
C TYR A 18 16.83 -10.79 -2.89
N SER A 19 15.55 -10.44 -2.95
CA SER A 19 14.53 -10.98 -2.06
C SER A 19 14.31 -12.47 -2.33
N PRO A 20 14.26 -13.32 -1.28
CA PRO A 20 13.91 -14.73 -1.46
C PRO A 20 12.45 -14.95 -1.85
N TYR A 21 11.60 -13.91 -1.71
CA TYR A 21 10.17 -13.94 -2.05
C TYR A 21 9.86 -13.34 -3.43
N ALA A 22 10.87 -12.80 -4.12
CA ALA A 22 10.84 -12.20 -5.46
C ALA A 22 9.45 -11.97 -6.10
N TYR A 23 8.77 -10.89 -5.70
CA TYR A 23 7.47 -10.48 -6.26
C TYR A 23 7.56 -9.92 -7.68
N PHE A 24 8.75 -9.45 -8.07
CA PHE A 24 9.06 -8.95 -9.40
C PHE A 24 10.56 -9.19 -9.68
N THR A 25 10.93 -9.12 -10.96
CA THR A 25 12.33 -9.26 -11.40
C THR A 25 13.21 -8.21 -10.71
N GLU A 26 14.36 -8.64 -10.17
CA GLU A 26 15.29 -7.76 -9.43
C GLU A 26 14.72 -7.15 -8.14
N HIS A 27 13.65 -7.71 -7.57
CA HIS A 27 13.20 -7.35 -6.22
C HIS A 27 14.36 -7.55 -5.22
N CYS A 28 14.81 -6.46 -4.61
CA CYS A 28 15.91 -6.44 -3.67
C CYS A 28 15.50 -5.90 -2.30
N ILE A 29 16.28 -6.26 -1.30
CA ILE A 29 16.18 -5.80 0.08
C ILE A 29 17.54 -5.20 0.47
N ALA A 30 17.55 -3.96 0.94
CA ALA A 30 18.70 -3.34 1.60
C ALA A 30 18.45 -3.35 3.10
N MET A 31 19.29 -4.02 3.89
CA MET A 31 19.13 -4.15 5.35
C MET A 31 20.30 -3.52 6.09
N SER A 32 20.02 -2.84 7.19
CA SER A 32 21.08 -2.22 8.00
C SER A 32 22.02 -3.29 8.55
N ALA A 33 23.33 -3.03 8.57
CA ALA A 33 24.28 -3.90 9.25
C ALA A 33 24.10 -3.89 10.78
N HIS A 34 23.41 -2.87 11.31
CA HIS A 34 23.07 -2.74 12.72
C HIS A 34 21.62 -3.14 12.94
N HIS A 35 21.38 -4.00 13.92
CA HIS A 35 20.02 -4.36 14.32
C HIS A 35 19.39 -3.19 15.09
N ARG A 36 18.37 -2.58 14.50
CA ARG A 36 17.54 -1.51 15.06
C ARG A 36 16.13 -1.61 14.50
N LEU A 37 15.17 -1.06 15.23
CA LEU A 37 13.79 -0.97 14.73
C LEU A 37 13.74 -0.13 13.46
N MET A 38 12.82 -0.48 12.57
CA MET A 38 12.49 0.36 11.42
C MET A 38 12.02 1.73 11.90
N HIS A 39 12.45 2.78 11.22
CA HIS A 39 12.09 4.16 11.51
C HIS A 39 11.93 4.92 10.19
N ILE A 40 10.99 5.85 10.16
CA ILE A 40 10.85 6.80 9.06
C ILE A 40 11.20 8.17 9.59
N ASP A 41 12.41 8.64 9.33
CA ASP A 41 12.82 10.00 9.64
C ASP A 41 13.71 10.53 8.52
N ARG A 42 14.29 11.71 8.75
CA ARG A 42 15.22 12.31 7.81
C ARG A 42 16.37 11.38 7.41
N SER A 43 16.96 10.66 8.37
CA SER A 43 18.08 9.76 8.09
C SER A 43 17.67 8.55 7.24
N ALA A 44 16.45 8.04 7.45
CA ALA A 44 15.88 7.01 6.58
C ALA A 44 15.69 7.54 5.15
N LEU A 45 15.17 8.77 4.99
CA LEU A 45 15.05 9.40 3.67
C LEU A 45 16.41 9.59 2.99
N GLU A 46 17.43 10.06 3.72
CA GLU A 46 18.80 10.18 3.23
C GLU A 46 19.31 8.85 2.68
N CYS A 47 19.07 7.74 3.37
CA CYS A 47 19.40 6.41 2.89
C CYS A 47 18.67 6.04 1.59
N LEU A 48 17.37 6.36 1.47
CA LEU A 48 16.61 6.11 0.23
C LEU A 48 17.16 6.92 -0.95
N PHE A 49 17.56 8.18 -0.72
CA PHE A 49 18.19 9.00 -1.75
C PHE A 49 19.57 8.47 -2.15
N ASP A 50 20.40 8.08 -1.19
CA ASP A 50 21.73 7.49 -1.48
C ASP A 50 21.61 6.18 -2.27
N PHE A 51 20.57 5.39 -1.98
CA PHE A 51 20.32 4.16 -2.71
C PHE A 51 19.99 4.43 -4.19
N VAL A 52 19.14 5.41 -4.50
CA VAL A 52 18.83 5.74 -5.90
C VAL A 52 19.96 6.52 -6.59
N ASP A 53 20.91 7.09 -5.84
CA ASP A 53 22.16 7.59 -6.42
C ASP A 53 23.10 6.44 -6.81
N PHE A 54 23.15 5.39 -6.00
CA PHE A 54 23.90 4.17 -6.27
C PHE A 54 23.28 3.34 -7.42
N LEU A 55 21.95 3.17 -7.43
CA LEU A 55 21.19 2.43 -8.44
C LEU A 55 20.08 3.30 -9.06
N PRO A 56 20.41 4.20 -10.00
CA PRO A 56 19.47 5.20 -10.52
C PRO A 56 18.33 4.66 -11.38
N HIS A 57 18.40 3.39 -11.79
CA HIS A 57 17.35 2.71 -12.54
C HIS A 57 16.40 1.92 -11.62
N TYR A 58 16.64 1.92 -10.31
CA TYR A 58 15.81 1.25 -9.31
C TYR A 58 14.92 2.27 -8.60
N PHE A 59 13.79 1.79 -8.11
CA PHE A 59 13.12 2.44 -6.98
C PHE A 59 13.60 1.81 -5.68
N VAL A 60 13.37 2.51 -4.57
CA VAL A 60 13.51 1.97 -3.22
C VAL A 60 12.47 2.60 -2.32
N GLY A 61 11.99 1.87 -1.33
CA GLY A 61 11.07 2.39 -0.34
C GLY A 61 11.12 1.61 0.96
N SER A 62 10.42 2.13 1.96
CA SER A 62 10.25 1.49 3.24
C SER A 62 8.78 1.22 3.52
N ASN A 63 8.50 0.21 4.34
CA ASN A 63 7.18 0.09 4.96
C ASN A 63 7.00 1.23 5.98
N ALA A 64 5.74 1.49 6.38
CA ALA A 64 5.49 2.35 7.54
C ALA A 64 6.12 1.77 8.82
N ASP A 65 6.64 2.64 9.69
CA ASP A 65 7.31 2.30 10.96
C ASP A 65 6.35 2.11 12.15
N LEU A 66 5.04 2.25 11.92
CA LEU A 66 4.01 2.01 12.91
C LEU A 66 3.32 0.66 12.69
N PRO A 67 2.85 -0.01 13.77
CA PRO A 67 2.08 -1.25 13.64
C PRO A 67 0.77 -1.00 12.88
N ILE A 68 0.13 -2.09 12.43
CA ILE A 68 -1.12 -2.13 11.65
C ILE A 68 -0.98 -1.62 10.21
N VAL A 69 -0.30 -0.50 10.00
CA VAL A 69 -0.23 0.16 8.67
C VAL A 69 1.05 -0.14 7.89
N GLY A 70 1.94 -0.98 8.43
CA GLY A 70 3.20 -1.37 7.80
C GLY A 70 3.31 -2.87 7.53
N GLY A 71 4.35 -3.25 6.77
CA GLY A 71 4.69 -4.65 6.53
C GLY A 71 5.07 -5.42 7.80
N SER A 72 5.19 -6.73 7.69
CA SER A 72 5.24 -7.68 8.81
C SER A 72 6.51 -7.63 9.67
N ILE A 73 7.55 -6.89 9.26
CA ILE A 73 8.85 -6.86 9.93
C ILE A 73 9.19 -5.42 10.30
N LEU A 74 8.97 -5.05 11.56
CA LEU A 74 9.40 -3.76 12.12
C LEU A 74 10.66 -3.88 12.98
N SER A 75 11.11 -5.12 13.24
CA SER A 75 12.19 -5.42 14.18
C SER A 75 13.58 -5.08 13.67
N HIS A 76 13.77 -5.02 12.35
CA HIS A 76 15.04 -4.68 11.72
C HIS A 76 14.81 -3.68 10.59
N ASP A 77 15.54 -2.58 10.61
CA ASP A 77 15.54 -1.55 9.58
C ASP A 77 16.00 -2.07 8.20
N HIS A 78 15.09 -1.97 7.23
CA HIS A 78 15.32 -2.43 5.86
C HIS A 78 14.46 -1.69 4.86
N PHE A 79 14.93 -1.64 3.62
CA PHE A 79 14.25 -1.09 2.47
C PHE A 79 14.00 -2.18 1.43
N GLN A 80 12.97 -1.99 0.62
CA GLN A 80 12.63 -2.86 -0.50
C GLN A 80 12.69 -2.03 -1.79
N GLY A 81 13.23 -2.61 -2.86
CA GLY A 81 13.47 -1.90 -4.11
C GLY A 81 13.67 -2.84 -5.29
N GLY A 82 14.07 -2.27 -6.43
CA GLY A 82 14.45 -3.03 -7.63
C GLY A 82 14.14 -2.28 -8.93
N ALA A 83 14.53 -2.87 -10.07
CA ALA A 83 14.17 -2.35 -11.40
C ALA A 83 12.74 -2.75 -11.77
N HIS A 84 11.76 -2.01 -11.25
CA HIS A 84 10.36 -2.23 -11.59
C HIS A 84 9.57 -0.92 -11.56
N GLU A 85 8.58 -0.83 -12.43
CA GLU A 85 7.66 0.30 -12.48
C GLU A 85 6.26 -0.15 -12.09
N PHE A 86 5.85 0.26 -10.89
CA PHE A 86 4.56 -0.08 -10.31
C PHE A 86 3.40 0.74 -10.86
N PRO A 87 2.14 0.26 -10.75
CA PRO A 87 0.95 1.02 -11.11
C PRO A 87 0.88 2.43 -10.46
N LEU A 88 1.23 2.56 -9.17
CA LEU A 88 1.28 3.87 -8.49
C LEU A 88 2.18 4.89 -9.21
N MET A 89 3.31 4.45 -9.78
CA MET A 89 4.25 5.33 -10.48
C MET A 89 3.70 5.86 -11.82
N LYS A 90 2.63 5.24 -12.32
CA LYS A 90 1.92 5.60 -13.56
C LYS A 90 0.59 6.30 -13.26
N ALA A 91 0.24 6.47 -11.98
CA ALA A 91 -1.03 7.07 -11.59
C ALA A 91 -1.15 8.51 -12.10
N ASP A 92 -2.36 8.87 -12.53
CA ASP A 92 -2.66 10.21 -13.00
C ASP A 92 -2.53 11.23 -11.86
N VAL A 93 -2.23 12.48 -12.23
CA VAL A 93 -2.17 13.60 -11.30
C VAL A 93 -3.57 14.20 -11.15
N SER A 94 -4.09 14.21 -9.92
CA SER A 94 -5.36 14.84 -9.57
C SER A 94 -5.21 16.34 -9.31
N GLU A 95 -4.15 16.75 -8.63
CA GLU A 95 -3.89 18.14 -8.25
C GLU A 95 -2.38 18.40 -8.19
N THR A 96 -1.97 19.65 -8.44
CA THR A 96 -0.58 20.10 -8.32
C THR A 96 -0.53 21.33 -7.43
N PHE A 97 0.51 21.41 -6.61
CA PHE A 97 0.80 22.56 -5.76
C PHE A 97 2.31 22.83 -5.68
N GLY A 98 2.69 24.02 -5.26
CA GLY A 98 4.09 24.41 -5.06
C GLY A 98 4.34 24.79 -3.60
N PHE A 99 5.55 24.55 -3.10
CA PHE A 99 5.94 24.90 -1.75
C PHE A 99 6.53 26.32 -1.71
N PRO A 100 5.95 27.26 -0.93
CA PRO A 100 6.56 28.58 -0.76
C PRO A 100 7.99 28.53 -0.20
N LYS A 101 8.24 27.61 0.74
CA LYS A 101 9.55 27.39 1.39
C LYS A 101 10.56 26.62 0.52
N TYR A 102 10.07 25.86 -0.46
CA TYR A 102 10.87 24.99 -1.33
C TYR A 102 10.47 25.22 -2.80
N PRO A 103 10.83 26.38 -3.40
CA PRO A 103 10.32 26.79 -4.70
C PRO A 103 10.71 25.84 -5.86
N ASP A 104 11.79 25.06 -5.69
CA ASP A 104 12.26 24.08 -6.66
C ASP A 104 11.53 22.73 -6.56
N VAL A 105 10.58 22.57 -5.63
CA VAL A 105 9.85 21.33 -5.38
C VAL A 105 8.40 21.46 -5.86
N LYS A 106 8.02 20.54 -6.76
CA LYS A 106 6.64 20.35 -7.19
C LYS A 106 5.96 19.32 -6.30
N GLY A 107 4.79 19.64 -5.76
CA GLY A 107 3.91 18.70 -5.05
C GLY A 107 2.73 18.29 -5.93
N GLU A 108 2.34 17.02 -5.87
CA GLU A 108 1.25 16.45 -6.64
C GLU A 108 0.43 15.48 -5.79
N ILE A 109 -0.89 15.52 -5.95
CA ILE A 109 -1.80 14.50 -5.44
C ILE A 109 -2.09 13.53 -6.58
N LEU A 110 -1.92 12.24 -6.33
CA LEU A 110 -2.15 11.19 -7.34
C LEU A 110 -3.56 10.60 -7.22
N THR A 111 -4.15 10.26 -8.36
CA THR A 111 -5.38 9.47 -8.45
C THR A 111 -5.07 8.02 -8.10
N TRP A 112 -5.09 7.72 -6.81
CA TRP A 112 -4.72 6.42 -6.25
C TRP A 112 -5.58 6.10 -5.02
N PRO A 113 -5.97 4.82 -4.76
CA PRO A 113 -6.84 4.47 -3.64
C PRO A 113 -6.30 4.93 -2.27
N LEU A 114 -4.98 4.82 -2.07
CA LEU A 114 -4.33 5.42 -0.90
C LEU A 114 -4.02 6.90 -1.15
N SER A 115 -4.00 7.69 -0.07
CA SER A 115 -3.64 9.09 -0.15
C SER A 115 -2.13 9.26 -0.33
N VAL A 116 -1.71 9.70 -1.52
CA VAL A 116 -0.30 9.87 -1.87
C VAL A 116 0.01 11.32 -2.21
N VAL A 117 1.06 11.85 -1.58
CA VAL A 117 1.70 13.10 -1.98
C VAL A 117 2.99 12.75 -2.72
N ARG A 118 3.05 13.05 -4.02
CA ARG A 118 4.28 12.94 -4.81
C ARG A 118 5.01 14.28 -4.81
N LEU A 119 6.28 14.25 -4.46
CA LEU A 119 7.19 15.40 -4.51
C LEU A 119 8.25 15.15 -5.58
N THR A 120 8.50 16.14 -6.42
CA THR A 120 9.47 16.02 -7.52
C THR A 120 10.39 17.23 -7.58
N SER A 121 11.69 16.99 -7.74
CA SER A 121 12.69 18.06 -7.97
C SER A 121 13.96 17.48 -8.59
N SER A 122 14.74 18.31 -9.30
CA SER A 122 16.13 18.01 -9.65
C SER A 122 17.11 18.32 -8.49
N ASN A 123 16.68 19.08 -7.50
CA ASN A 123 17.48 19.45 -6.32
C ASN A 123 17.24 18.45 -5.18
N LYS A 124 18.14 17.45 -5.05
CA LYS A 124 18.08 16.40 -3.99
C LYS A 124 17.90 16.99 -2.60
N LYS A 125 18.63 18.05 -2.25
CA LYS A 125 18.58 18.65 -0.92
C LYS A 125 17.22 19.31 -0.65
N ALA A 126 16.73 20.12 -1.59
CA ALA A 126 15.42 20.76 -1.44
C ALA A 126 14.30 19.72 -1.36
N LEU A 127 14.39 18.63 -2.13
CA LEU A 127 13.40 17.56 -2.10
C LEU A 127 13.41 16.77 -0.80
N LEU A 128 14.60 16.47 -0.25
CA LEU A 128 14.76 15.86 1.06
C LEU A 128 14.16 16.76 2.15
N ASP A 129 14.47 18.05 2.15
CA ASP A 129 13.95 19.01 3.14
C ASP A 129 12.41 19.14 3.05
N ALA A 130 11.85 19.17 1.84
CA ALA A 130 10.40 19.21 1.64
C ALA A 130 9.71 17.89 2.05
N SER A 131 10.36 16.75 1.81
CA SER A 131 9.85 15.43 2.21
C SER A 131 9.82 15.28 3.73
N ASP A 132 10.91 15.65 4.41
CA ASP A 132 11.03 15.66 5.87
C ASP A 132 9.98 16.61 6.50
N HIS A 133 9.82 17.81 5.95
CA HIS A 133 8.77 18.75 6.32
C HIS A 133 7.36 18.14 6.16
N THR A 134 7.08 17.50 5.03
CA THR A 134 5.78 16.87 4.77
C THR A 134 5.46 15.74 5.76
N ILE A 135 6.46 14.91 6.08
CA ILE A 135 6.32 13.84 7.08
C ILE A 135 6.07 14.42 8.47
N ALA A 136 6.82 15.45 8.86
CA ALA A 136 6.65 16.11 10.15
C ALA A 136 5.26 16.76 10.29
N THR A 137 4.78 17.46 9.26
CA THR A 137 3.43 18.03 9.25
C THR A 137 2.37 16.94 9.33
N TRP A 138 2.49 15.87 8.54
CA TRP A 138 1.55 14.75 8.59
C TRP A 138 1.50 14.10 9.97
N ARG A 139 2.65 13.88 10.60
CA ARG A 139 2.75 13.34 11.96
C ARG A 139 2.05 14.18 13.02
N ALA A 140 1.98 15.49 12.82
CA ALA A 140 1.27 16.40 13.72
C ALA A 140 -0.21 16.62 13.35
N TYR A 141 -0.62 16.25 12.14
CA TYR A 141 -1.92 16.61 11.59
C TYR A 141 -3.07 15.75 12.14
N SER A 142 -4.08 16.39 12.73
CA SER A 142 -5.33 15.75 13.13
C SER A 142 -6.51 16.41 12.43
N ASP A 143 -7.44 15.59 11.99
CA ASP A 143 -8.70 16.01 11.41
C ASP A 143 -9.77 14.96 11.71
N ALA A 144 -10.42 15.13 12.86
CA ALA A 144 -11.44 14.20 13.34
C ALA A 144 -12.64 14.09 12.38
N SER A 145 -12.87 15.08 11.51
CA SER A 145 -13.99 15.04 10.55
C SER A 145 -13.83 13.95 9.48
N VAL A 146 -12.60 13.48 9.28
CA VAL A 146 -12.26 12.37 8.38
C VAL A 146 -11.58 11.22 9.14
N GLY A 147 -11.72 11.17 10.48
CA GLY A 147 -11.20 10.09 11.32
C GLY A 147 -9.70 10.12 11.58
N ILE A 148 -8.97 11.19 11.21
CA ILE A 148 -7.52 11.29 11.42
C ILE A 148 -7.24 11.87 12.80
N ILE A 149 -6.51 11.12 13.62
CA ILE A 149 -6.02 11.54 14.93
C ILE A 149 -4.53 11.28 14.97
N ALA A 150 -3.71 12.34 15.07
CA ALA A 150 -2.26 12.21 15.06
C ALA A 150 -1.71 11.51 16.30
N HIS A 151 -2.28 11.81 17.47
CA HIS A 151 -1.83 11.30 18.75
C HIS A 151 -3.02 10.96 19.66
N SER A 152 -2.93 9.83 20.36
CA SER A 152 -3.82 9.51 21.48
C SER A 152 -3.59 10.47 22.65
N ALA A 153 -4.52 10.48 23.62
CA ALA A 153 -4.44 11.33 24.80
C ALA A 153 -3.18 11.07 25.67
N ASP A 154 -2.60 9.86 25.58
CA ASP A 154 -1.36 9.47 26.24
C ASP A 154 -0.09 9.85 25.45
N GLY A 155 -0.25 10.47 24.28
CA GLY A 155 0.84 10.87 23.40
C GLY A 155 1.28 9.80 22.40
N THR A 156 0.62 8.64 22.32
CA THR A 156 0.95 7.61 21.33
C THR A 156 0.72 8.13 19.90
N PRO A 157 1.72 8.13 19.00
CA PRO A 157 1.57 8.62 17.63
C PRO A 157 0.86 7.59 16.75
N HIS A 158 0.07 8.09 15.80
CA HIS A 158 -0.70 7.27 14.86
C HIS A 158 -0.40 7.51 13.40
N ASN A 159 0.12 8.70 13.06
CA ASN A 159 0.42 9.06 11.69
C ASN A 159 1.87 8.71 11.31
N THR A 160 2.03 8.12 10.13
CA THR A 160 3.33 7.87 9.51
C THR A 160 3.18 7.82 7.99
N VAL A 161 4.24 7.50 7.26
CA VAL A 161 4.20 7.33 5.80
C VAL A 161 4.87 6.03 5.38
N THR A 162 4.50 5.55 4.20
CA THR A 162 5.29 4.58 3.43
C THR A 162 6.03 5.39 2.35
N PRO A 163 7.32 5.71 2.52
CA PRO A 163 8.07 6.50 1.55
C PRO A 163 8.63 5.62 0.42
N VAL A 164 8.57 6.13 -0.81
CA VAL A 164 9.21 5.54 -1.98
C VAL A 164 9.99 6.60 -2.72
N VAL A 165 11.22 6.29 -3.13
CA VAL A 165 12.09 7.18 -3.89
C VAL A 165 12.49 6.48 -5.19
N ARG A 166 12.48 7.23 -6.29
CA ARG A 166 13.09 6.79 -7.56
C ARG A 166 13.70 7.99 -8.28
N ARG A 167 14.50 7.70 -9.31
CA ARG A 167 14.97 8.71 -10.26
C ARG A 167 14.29 8.54 -11.61
N VAL A 168 13.90 9.66 -12.21
CA VAL A 168 13.34 9.73 -13.55
C VAL A 168 14.09 10.83 -14.29
N ASN A 169 14.93 10.43 -15.26
CA ASN A 169 15.85 11.33 -15.96
C ASN A 169 16.73 12.11 -14.95
N SER A 170 16.67 13.44 -14.98
CA SER A 170 17.40 14.35 -14.09
C SER A 170 16.67 14.68 -12.79
N HIS A 171 15.49 14.11 -12.56
CA HIS A 171 14.66 14.39 -11.40
C HIS A 171 14.62 13.22 -10.43
N TYR A 172 14.44 13.55 -9.16
CA TYR A 172 14.05 12.62 -8.11
C TYR A 172 12.55 12.73 -7.90
N GLU A 173 11.90 11.61 -7.67
CA GLU A 173 10.50 11.53 -7.26
C GLU A 173 10.43 10.85 -5.90
N VAL A 174 9.74 11.48 -4.95
CA VAL A 174 9.41 10.91 -3.63
C VAL A 174 7.90 10.74 -3.55
N TYR A 175 7.44 9.53 -3.29
CA TYR A 175 6.04 9.20 -3.04
C TYR A 175 5.87 9.03 -1.54
N LEU A 176 5.10 9.90 -0.92
CA LEU A 176 4.74 9.81 0.49
C LEU A 176 3.30 9.31 0.58
N ILE A 177 3.15 8.00 0.79
CA ILE A 177 1.85 7.37 1.00
C ILE A 177 1.48 7.60 2.47
N LEU A 178 0.46 8.42 2.73
CA LEU A 178 0.05 8.80 4.08
C LEU A 178 -0.65 7.63 4.76
N ARG A 179 -0.23 7.30 5.98
CA ARG A 179 -0.75 6.20 6.79
C ARG A 179 -1.17 6.70 8.17
N CYS A 180 -2.22 6.10 8.72
CA CYS A 180 -2.69 6.35 10.08
C CYS A 180 -3.16 5.04 10.71
N ASN A 181 -2.60 4.65 11.85
CA ASN A 181 -2.91 3.37 12.50
C ASN A 181 -3.94 3.47 13.63
N ILE A 182 -4.67 4.59 13.70
CA ILE A 182 -5.73 4.77 14.69
C ILE A 182 -6.77 3.66 14.58
N THR A 183 -7.27 3.20 15.72
CA THR A 183 -8.29 2.14 15.82
C THR A 183 -9.57 2.73 16.41
N SER A 184 -10.68 2.02 16.24
CA SER A 184 -11.95 2.32 16.90
C SER A 184 -12.62 1.01 17.34
N ASP A 185 -13.68 1.11 18.14
CA ASP A 185 -14.48 -0.07 18.52
C ASP A 185 -15.09 -0.78 17.30
N GLU A 186 -15.45 -0.01 16.27
CA GLU A 186 -15.96 -0.52 14.99
C GLU A 186 -14.85 -1.16 14.14
N HIS A 187 -13.66 -0.55 14.13
CA HIS A 187 -12.50 -1.00 13.38
C HIS A 187 -11.30 -1.28 14.30
N PRO A 188 -11.31 -2.40 15.04
CA PRO A 188 -10.26 -2.73 16.01
C PRO A 188 -8.93 -3.06 15.33
N LEU A 189 -8.95 -3.40 14.04
CA LEU A 189 -7.74 -3.60 13.23
C LEU A 189 -7.25 -2.31 12.57
N GLY A 190 -7.88 -1.16 12.81
CA GLY A 190 -7.50 0.13 12.25
C GLY A 190 -8.63 0.74 11.41
N VAL A 191 -8.88 2.03 11.63
CA VAL A 191 -9.84 2.83 10.84
C VAL A 191 -9.40 2.88 9.37
N PHE A 192 -8.09 2.97 9.13
CA PHE A 192 -7.47 3.01 7.81
C PHE A 192 -6.71 1.72 7.49
N HIS A 193 -7.41 0.60 7.64
CA HIS A 193 -6.94 -0.78 7.40
C HIS A 193 -8.08 -1.56 6.75
N PRO A 194 -7.83 -2.67 6.02
CA PRO A 194 -8.91 -3.48 5.44
C PRO A 194 -10.04 -3.79 6.43
N HIS A 195 -11.28 -3.52 6.03
CA HIS A 195 -12.48 -3.74 6.85
C HIS A 195 -13.00 -5.17 6.74
N ALA A 196 -13.88 -5.53 7.67
CA ALA A 196 -14.28 -6.91 7.94
C ALA A 196 -14.89 -7.62 6.72
N GLU A 197 -15.61 -6.88 5.88
CA GLU A 197 -16.23 -7.36 4.65
C GLU A 197 -15.21 -7.89 3.63
N TYR A 198 -13.94 -7.48 3.69
CA TYR A 198 -12.90 -7.88 2.73
C TYR A 198 -11.87 -8.86 3.32
N HIS A 199 -11.96 -9.17 4.62
CA HIS A 199 -11.01 -10.07 5.31
C HIS A 199 -10.98 -11.49 4.74
N HIS A 200 -12.04 -11.90 4.04
CA HIS A 200 -12.05 -13.19 3.35
C HIS A 200 -10.95 -13.26 2.27
N ILE A 201 -10.61 -12.13 1.62
CA ILE A 201 -9.47 -12.01 0.70
C ILE A 201 -8.21 -11.54 1.43
N LYS A 202 -8.26 -10.37 2.06
CA LYS A 202 -7.09 -9.72 2.65
C LYS A 202 -7.44 -9.12 4.01
N LYS A 203 -6.80 -9.63 5.04
CA LYS A 203 -6.95 -9.15 6.44
C LYS A 203 -5.64 -8.54 6.97
N GLU A 204 -4.53 -9.01 6.42
CA GLU A 204 -3.18 -8.63 6.81
C GLU A 204 -2.88 -7.18 6.41
N ASN A 205 -1.85 -6.61 7.01
CA ASN A 205 -1.40 -5.25 6.72
C ASN A 205 -1.03 -5.07 5.25
N ILE A 206 -1.23 -3.83 4.78
CA ILE A 206 -0.87 -3.39 3.43
C ILE A 206 0.56 -2.85 3.46
N GLY A 207 1.49 -3.69 2.98
CA GLY A 207 2.90 -3.34 2.86
C GLY A 207 3.21 -2.43 1.67
N LEU A 208 4.48 -2.04 1.54
CA LEU A 208 4.97 -1.17 0.46
C LEU A 208 4.51 -1.63 -0.93
N ILE A 209 4.77 -2.88 -1.29
CA ILE A 209 4.51 -3.42 -2.63
C ILE A 209 3.01 -3.40 -2.98
N GLU A 210 2.18 -3.69 -1.98
CA GLU A 210 0.73 -3.65 -2.09
C GLU A 210 0.21 -2.22 -2.23
N ALA A 211 0.74 -1.29 -1.43
CA ALA A 211 0.43 0.12 -1.51
C ALA A 211 0.83 0.74 -2.87
N MET A 212 1.80 0.13 -3.55
CA MET A 212 2.24 0.50 -4.90
C MET A 212 1.41 -0.14 -6.03
N GLY A 213 0.53 -1.10 -5.71
CA GLY A 213 -0.45 -1.66 -6.65
C GLY A 213 -0.20 -3.11 -7.08
N LEU A 214 0.67 -3.85 -6.39
CA LEU A 214 0.82 -5.30 -6.61
C LEU A 214 0.28 -6.07 -5.40
N ALA A 215 -0.86 -6.72 -5.56
CA ALA A 215 -1.50 -7.49 -4.50
C ALA A 215 -0.66 -8.72 -4.11
N ILE A 216 -0.31 -8.83 -2.82
CA ILE A 216 0.37 -10.00 -2.27
C ILE A 216 -0.64 -10.75 -1.40
N LEU A 217 -1.17 -11.82 -1.98
CA LEU A 217 -2.27 -12.58 -1.42
C LEU A 217 -1.80 -13.70 -0.48
N PRO A 218 -2.54 -13.99 0.61
CA PRO A 218 -2.25 -15.11 1.49
C PRO A 218 -2.18 -16.45 0.74
N PRO A 219 -1.21 -17.35 1.02
CA PRO A 219 -1.10 -18.65 0.35
C PRO A 219 -2.34 -19.54 0.45
N ARG A 220 -3.17 -19.34 1.49
CA ARG A 220 -4.45 -20.05 1.65
C ARG A 220 -5.41 -19.82 0.48
N LEU A 221 -5.41 -18.62 -0.10
CA LEU A 221 -6.36 -18.23 -1.15
C LEU A 221 -6.24 -19.10 -2.41
N ALA A 222 -5.06 -19.65 -2.69
CA ALA A 222 -4.90 -20.54 -3.84
C ALA A 222 -5.84 -21.77 -3.75
N LYS A 223 -5.99 -22.35 -2.55
CA LYS A 223 -6.90 -23.50 -2.34
C LYS A 223 -8.36 -23.05 -2.20
N GLU A 224 -8.59 -21.94 -1.50
CA GLU A 224 -9.93 -21.42 -1.24
C GLU A 224 -10.62 -20.97 -2.54
N LEU A 225 -9.93 -20.21 -3.39
CA LEU A 225 -10.45 -19.74 -4.68
C LEU A 225 -10.71 -20.90 -5.65
N HIS A 226 -9.87 -21.94 -5.65
CA HIS A 226 -10.11 -23.15 -6.44
C HIS A 226 -11.42 -23.85 -6.02
N ALA A 227 -11.66 -23.95 -4.71
CA ALA A 227 -12.89 -24.54 -4.18
C ALA A 227 -14.13 -23.68 -4.52
N VAL A 228 -14.03 -22.36 -4.39
CA VAL A 228 -15.08 -21.41 -4.82
C VAL A 228 -15.38 -21.55 -6.31
N GLY A 229 -14.35 -21.64 -7.15
CA GLY A 229 -14.51 -21.80 -8.61
C GLY A 229 -15.26 -23.06 -8.98
N LYS A 230 -14.97 -24.20 -8.33
CA LYS A 230 -15.71 -25.44 -8.54
C LYS A 230 -17.19 -25.33 -8.14
N ALA A 231 -17.46 -24.70 -7.00
CA ALA A 231 -18.83 -24.50 -6.54
C ALA A 231 -19.62 -23.60 -7.50
N LEU A 232 -19.00 -22.52 -7.99
CA LEU A 232 -19.59 -21.62 -8.98
C LEU A 232 -19.89 -22.34 -10.31
N LEU A 233 -18.96 -23.13 -10.83
CA LEU A 233 -19.17 -23.88 -12.07
C LEU A 233 -20.35 -24.84 -11.95
N SER A 234 -20.39 -25.63 -10.88
CA SER A 234 -21.49 -26.57 -10.62
C SER A 234 -22.84 -25.85 -10.50
N ALA A 235 -22.88 -24.72 -9.78
CA ALA A 235 -24.09 -23.93 -9.61
C ALA A 235 -24.57 -23.27 -10.91
N VAL A 236 -23.66 -22.93 -11.82
CA VAL A 236 -23.99 -22.35 -13.12
C VAL A 236 -24.59 -23.40 -14.06
N GLU A 237 -24.08 -24.64 -14.03
CA GLU A 237 -24.64 -25.76 -14.80
C GLU A 237 -26.10 -26.05 -14.43
N THR A 238 -26.43 -25.97 -13.14
CA THR A 238 -27.79 -26.19 -12.62
C THR A 238 -28.62 -24.91 -12.51
N ASN A 239 -27.99 -23.74 -12.65
CA ASN A 239 -28.55 -22.42 -12.36
C ASN A 239 -29.22 -22.36 -10.97
N ASP A 240 -28.57 -22.93 -9.96
CA ASP A 240 -29.09 -23.11 -8.60
C ASP A 240 -28.23 -22.36 -7.56
N GLU A 241 -28.74 -21.21 -7.12
CA GLU A 241 -28.09 -20.38 -6.10
C GLU A 241 -28.21 -20.98 -4.69
N GLU A 242 -29.28 -21.71 -4.39
CA GLU A 242 -29.46 -22.34 -3.08
C GLU A 242 -28.45 -23.47 -2.90
N ALA A 243 -28.25 -24.28 -3.94
CA ALA A 243 -27.20 -25.31 -3.96
C ALA A 243 -25.80 -24.70 -3.84
N LEU A 244 -25.54 -23.56 -4.52
CA LEU A 244 -24.28 -22.83 -4.35
C LEU A 244 -24.04 -22.44 -2.89
N ASN A 245 -25.02 -21.79 -2.27
CA ASN A 245 -24.91 -21.36 -0.88
C ASN A 245 -24.68 -22.55 0.06
N ALA A 246 -25.43 -23.64 -0.11
CA ALA A 246 -25.26 -24.86 0.69
C ALA A 246 -23.84 -25.44 0.53
N ALA A 247 -23.32 -25.51 -0.71
CA ALA A 247 -21.98 -26.01 -0.98
C ALA A 247 -20.88 -25.14 -0.36
N LEU A 248 -21.01 -23.81 -0.47
CA LEU A 248 -20.02 -22.86 0.07
C LEU A 248 -19.98 -22.89 1.61
N LEU A 249 -21.13 -23.07 2.27
CA LEU A 249 -21.21 -23.14 3.73
C LEU A 249 -20.79 -24.50 4.31
N ALA A 250 -20.80 -25.56 3.50
CA ALA A 250 -20.43 -26.90 3.93
C ALA A 250 -18.91 -27.13 4.06
N ALA A 251 -18.09 -26.31 3.39
CA ALA A 251 -16.63 -26.48 3.37
C ALA A 251 -15.90 -25.33 4.09
N PRO A 252 -14.95 -25.64 5.00
CA PRO A 252 -14.14 -24.63 5.67
C PRO A 252 -13.40 -23.68 4.73
N GLU A 253 -12.98 -24.16 3.56
CA GLU A 253 -12.23 -23.40 2.56
C GLU A 253 -13.07 -22.33 1.84
N THR A 254 -14.40 -22.43 1.88
CA THR A 254 -15.30 -21.54 1.11
C THR A 254 -16.23 -20.72 1.99
N ILE A 255 -16.39 -21.08 3.27
CA ILE A 255 -17.39 -20.48 4.16
C ILE A 255 -17.20 -18.96 4.31
N SER A 256 -15.96 -18.49 4.41
CA SER A 256 -15.63 -17.05 4.48
C SER A 256 -15.93 -16.30 3.19
N HIS A 257 -16.01 -17.01 2.06
CA HIS A 257 -16.23 -16.43 0.72
C HIS A 257 -17.70 -16.46 0.32
N ALA A 258 -18.58 -17.10 1.10
CA ALA A 258 -19.92 -17.47 0.65
C ALA A 258 -20.74 -16.27 0.15
N SER A 259 -20.83 -15.21 0.96
CA SER A 259 -21.57 -13.99 0.60
C SER A 259 -21.05 -13.34 -0.69
N TRP A 260 -19.72 -13.23 -0.81
CA TRP A 260 -19.06 -12.69 -1.99
C TRP A 260 -19.29 -13.56 -3.24
N ALA A 261 -19.14 -14.88 -3.12
CA ALA A 261 -19.31 -15.82 -4.23
C ALA A 261 -20.77 -15.89 -4.72
N ILE A 262 -21.76 -15.77 -3.83
CA ILE A 262 -23.18 -15.67 -4.21
C ILE A 262 -23.43 -14.37 -4.98
N GLY A 263 -22.88 -13.25 -4.50
CA GLY A 263 -22.93 -11.98 -5.21
C GLY A 263 -22.28 -12.08 -6.60
N LEU A 264 -21.13 -12.74 -6.70
CA LEU A 264 -20.44 -13.01 -7.95
C LEU A 264 -21.31 -13.84 -8.91
N PHE A 265 -21.89 -14.94 -8.43
CA PHE A 265 -22.79 -15.78 -9.22
C PHE A 265 -23.95 -14.96 -9.82
N ARG A 266 -24.63 -14.16 -9.01
CA ARG A 266 -25.73 -13.30 -9.49
C ARG A 266 -25.31 -12.34 -10.61
N ARG A 267 -24.10 -11.76 -10.50
CA ARG A 267 -23.58 -10.79 -11.47
C ARG A 267 -22.98 -11.42 -12.72
N ARG A 268 -22.33 -12.58 -12.60
CA ARG A 268 -21.43 -13.14 -13.64
C ARG A 268 -21.78 -14.57 -14.08
N LYS A 269 -22.89 -15.16 -13.63
CA LYS A 269 -23.27 -16.54 -14.01
C LYS A 269 -23.34 -16.78 -15.52
N GLN A 270 -23.75 -15.78 -16.31
CA GLN A 270 -23.80 -15.90 -17.77
C GLN A 270 -22.38 -16.00 -18.36
N ASP A 271 -21.45 -15.16 -17.89
CA ASP A 271 -20.05 -15.17 -18.33
C ASP A 271 -19.38 -16.50 -17.97
N ILE A 272 -19.62 -16.99 -16.75
CA ILE A 272 -19.11 -18.28 -16.27
C ILE A 272 -19.69 -19.43 -17.12
N ALA A 273 -20.99 -19.38 -17.46
CA ALA A 273 -21.64 -20.41 -18.28
C ALA A 273 -21.07 -20.46 -19.70
N GLN A 274 -20.77 -19.29 -20.28
CA GLN A 274 -20.24 -19.17 -21.63
C GLN A 274 -18.76 -19.54 -21.70
N ASN A 275 -18.00 -19.32 -20.61
CA ASN A 275 -16.55 -19.51 -20.58
C ASN A 275 -16.09 -20.25 -19.30
N PRO A 276 -16.54 -21.49 -19.06
CA PRO A 276 -16.23 -22.22 -17.83
C PRO A 276 -14.74 -22.47 -17.63
N GLY A 277 -13.96 -22.59 -18.71
CA GLY A 277 -12.51 -22.72 -18.67
C GLY A 277 -11.77 -21.46 -18.16
N HIS A 278 -12.45 -20.31 -18.09
CA HIS A 278 -11.88 -19.03 -17.64
C HIS A 278 -12.26 -18.67 -16.20
N ILE A 279 -12.76 -19.63 -15.40
CA ILE A 279 -13.19 -19.35 -14.01
C ILE A 279 -12.07 -18.74 -13.15
N GLU A 280 -10.82 -19.17 -13.35
CA GLU A 280 -9.66 -18.65 -12.60
C GLU A 280 -9.42 -17.16 -12.92
N GLU A 281 -9.51 -16.77 -14.19
CA GLU A 281 -9.38 -15.37 -14.61
C GLU A 281 -10.51 -14.52 -14.05
N ILE A 282 -11.75 -15.00 -14.09
CA ILE A 282 -12.91 -14.32 -13.51
C ILE A 282 -12.72 -14.12 -12.00
N LEU A 283 -12.22 -15.14 -11.28
CA LEU A 283 -11.94 -15.02 -9.86
C LEU A 283 -10.80 -14.04 -9.58
N HIS A 284 -9.72 -14.05 -10.38
CA HIS A 284 -8.63 -13.09 -10.25
C HIS A 284 -9.11 -11.65 -10.46
N ASP A 285 -9.97 -11.40 -11.45
CA ASP A 285 -10.56 -10.09 -11.69
C ASP A 285 -11.38 -9.61 -10.47
N GLU A 286 -12.21 -10.49 -9.92
CA GLU A 286 -13.08 -10.15 -8.78
C GLU A 286 -12.28 -10.01 -7.48
N VAL A 287 -11.22 -10.79 -7.29
CA VAL A 287 -10.26 -10.61 -6.21
C VAL A 287 -9.54 -9.27 -6.35
N GLY A 288 -9.18 -8.87 -7.57
CA GLY A 288 -8.60 -7.55 -7.86
C GLY A 288 -9.53 -6.41 -7.46
N LYS A 289 -10.84 -6.53 -7.72
CA LYS A 289 -11.85 -5.55 -7.28
C LYS A 289 -11.93 -5.47 -5.76
N VAL A 290 -11.99 -6.61 -5.07
CA VAL A 290 -11.96 -6.64 -3.59
C VAL A 290 -10.67 -6.01 -3.06
N PHE A 291 -9.53 -6.30 -3.69
CA PHE A 291 -8.26 -5.69 -3.30
C PHE A 291 -8.23 -4.17 -3.53
N GLY A 292 -8.92 -3.68 -4.57
CA GLY A 292 -9.13 -2.24 -4.77
C GLY A 292 -9.80 -1.60 -3.55
N HIS A 293 -10.90 -2.18 -3.07
CA HIS A 293 -11.58 -1.71 -1.86
C HIS A 293 -10.73 -1.80 -0.59
N VAL A 294 -9.93 -2.87 -0.45
CA VAL A 294 -8.94 -3.02 0.62
C VAL A 294 -7.94 -1.84 0.64
N LEU A 295 -7.52 -1.35 -0.52
CA LEU A 295 -6.66 -0.15 -0.59
C LEU A 295 -7.44 1.15 -0.33
N GLU A 296 -8.72 1.23 -0.75
CA GLU A 296 -9.61 2.35 -0.44
C GLU A 296 -9.85 2.48 1.07
N ASP A 297 -10.04 1.37 1.78
CA ASP A 297 -10.13 1.31 3.25
C ASP A 297 -8.85 1.85 3.89
N ALA A 298 -7.68 1.50 3.33
CA ALA A 298 -6.39 1.95 3.83
C ALA A 298 -6.06 3.42 3.52
N GLY A 299 -6.79 4.08 2.62
CA GLY A 299 -6.61 5.50 2.31
C GLY A 299 -7.13 6.42 3.42
N VAL A 300 -6.32 7.38 3.87
CA VAL A 300 -6.68 8.30 4.97
C VAL A 300 -7.64 9.42 4.54
N PHE A 301 -7.52 9.88 3.30
CA PHE A 301 -8.46 10.78 2.64
C PHE A 301 -9.19 10.00 1.56
N LYS A 302 -10.48 9.73 1.79
CA LYS A 302 -11.33 8.96 0.89
C LYS A 302 -11.61 9.72 -0.41
N TRP A 303 -11.93 8.98 -1.48
CA TRP A 303 -12.36 9.54 -2.77
C TRP A 303 -13.83 9.95 -2.77
N ASP A 304 -14.24 10.64 -1.71
CA ASP A 304 -15.54 11.27 -1.56
C ASP A 304 -15.36 12.77 -1.25
N THR A 305 -16.47 13.50 -1.12
CA THR A 305 -16.42 14.94 -0.82
C THR A 305 -15.69 15.25 0.48
N ALA A 306 -15.92 14.49 1.55
CA ALA A 306 -15.33 14.76 2.86
C ALA A 306 -13.81 14.52 2.86
N GLY A 307 -13.38 13.42 2.28
CA GLY A 307 -11.97 13.07 2.14
C GLY A 307 -11.21 14.07 1.25
N ARG A 308 -11.79 14.50 0.12
CA ARG A 308 -11.15 15.50 -0.74
C ARG A 308 -11.02 16.87 -0.09
N GLU A 309 -12.02 17.33 0.66
CA GLU A 309 -11.88 18.57 1.42
C GLU A 309 -10.90 18.43 2.61
N GLY A 310 -10.87 17.27 3.27
CA GLY A 310 -9.87 16.95 4.29
C GLY A 310 -8.44 17.02 3.74
N GLN A 311 -8.22 16.47 2.54
CA GLN A 311 -6.92 16.51 1.89
C GLN A 311 -6.49 17.94 1.56
N ARG A 312 -7.41 18.79 1.08
CA ARG A 312 -7.10 20.20 0.81
C ARG A 312 -6.69 20.95 2.08
N ARG A 313 -7.41 20.74 3.20
CA ARG A 313 -7.02 21.31 4.50
C ARG A 313 -5.63 20.85 4.94
N PHE A 314 -5.30 19.58 4.75
CA PHE A 314 -3.95 19.08 5.04
C PHE A 314 -2.89 19.78 4.17
N ILE A 315 -3.13 19.93 2.86
CA ILE A 315 -2.21 20.65 1.97
C ILE A 315 -2.10 22.13 2.35
N GLU A 316 -3.17 22.80 2.74
CA GLU A 316 -3.12 24.18 3.25
C GLU A 316 -2.23 24.30 4.49
N VAL A 317 -2.37 23.38 5.45
CA VAL A 317 -1.49 23.32 6.64
C VAL A 317 -0.04 23.07 6.22
N LEU A 318 0.20 22.11 5.33
CA LEU A 318 1.54 21.78 4.82
C LEU A 318 2.26 22.98 4.19
N LEU A 319 1.52 23.82 3.47
CA LEU A 319 2.08 24.98 2.78
C LEU A 319 2.27 26.21 3.67
N THR A 320 1.65 26.22 4.86
CA THR A 320 1.67 27.38 5.78
C THR A 320 2.50 27.15 7.04
N SER A 321 2.74 25.89 7.43
CA SER A 321 3.69 25.49 8.49
C SER A 321 5.14 25.62 8.04
#